data_AF-A0A7S2FMW5-F1
#
_entry.id   AF-A0A7S2FMW5-F1
#
_cell.length_a   1.000
_cell.length_b   1.000
_cell.length_c   1.000
_cell.angle_alpha   90.00
_cell.angle_beta   90.00
_cell.angle_gamma   90.00
#
_symmetry.space_group_name_H-M   'P 1'
#
loop_
_entity.id
_entity.type
_entity.pdbx_description
1 polymer ?
#
loop_
_entity_poly.entity_id
_entity_poly.type
_entity_poly.pdbx_seq_one_letter_code
_entity_poly.pdbx_strand_id
1 'polypeptide(L)'
;EELRKQAAADMKQLLDQQTSTARERAELQAKLEAEQDAREKAAEDKKKLKSRLKAMEEKLIQGGQMMDLAQKQEAELRQAQIELQQKQEAESQMQRELAAKEEAALAIEEQYSTLQEEVEIKTKKLQKVFQKWKAAEEELKEQAEENQREKEELLETARTTDRQLKLRELILQNFVPADEIQKLERRAQWSDELDNWQLPRLDISGNQIRPRRPMSANGLRRPEAEHVRRMKQHDPQARYKSDNILNMDLDPADRTTQDYEGPDMHSQVNATLSMSLAQEEQEIQFASAGPGNPYQAYPGVQPGADDAATEGGNKERRERKKSTSGKSSSRPKSAARKSSTSGSSSRRRREEEDA
;
A
#
# COMPACT_ATOMS: atom_id res chain seq x y z
N GLU A 1 -76.85 132.76 99.85
CA GLU A 1 -77.09 132.04 98.57
C GLU A 1 -75.81 131.78 97.74
N GLU A 2 -74.61 132.13 98.22
CA GLU A 2 -73.38 132.03 97.41
C GLU A 2 -72.72 130.65 97.43
N LEU A 3 -72.94 129.85 98.48
CA LEU A 3 -72.33 128.53 98.67
C LEU A 3 -72.89 127.42 97.76
N ARG A 4 -74.09 127.58 97.17
CA ARG A 4 -74.69 126.57 96.27
C ARG A 4 -74.30 126.72 94.80
N LYS A 5 -73.89 127.91 94.36
CA LYS A 5 -73.42 128.14 92.96
C LYS A 5 -71.98 127.68 92.76
N GLN A 6 -71.14 127.74 93.79
CA GLN A 6 -69.74 127.27 93.72
C GLN A 6 -69.67 125.73 93.64
N ALA A 7 -70.46 125.01 94.44
CA ALA A 7 -70.47 123.54 94.44
C ALA A 7 -70.94 122.91 93.11
N ALA A 8 -71.84 123.57 92.37
CA ALA A 8 -72.30 123.08 91.07
C ALA A 8 -71.31 123.35 89.92
N ALA A 9 -70.49 124.40 90.05
CA ALA A 9 -69.42 124.71 89.10
C ALA A 9 -68.23 123.73 89.27
N ASP A 10 -67.88 123.41 90.51
CA ASP A 10 -66.77 122.49 90.83
C ASP A 10 -67.07 121.05 90.39
N MET A 11 -68.32 120.58 90.51
CA MET A 11 -68.70 119.24 90.03
C MET A 11 -68.67 119.13 88.50
N LYS A 12 -68.97 120.21 87.78
CA LYS A 12 -68.98 120.22 86.30
C LYS A 12 -67.55 120.27 85.75
N GLN A 13 -66.65 121.02 86.39
CA GLN A 13 -65.23 121.05 86.03
C GLN A 13 -64.52 119.70 86.26
N LEU A 14 -64.90 118.95 87.30
CA LEU A 14 -64.34 117.61 87.56
C LEU A 14 -64.78 116.57 86.51
N LEU A 15 -66.03 116.63 86.03
CA LEU A 15 -66.52 115.75 84.96
C LEU A 15 -65.88 116.07 83.60
N ASP A 16 -65.68 117.36 83.30
CA ASP A 16 -65.02 117.78 82.07
C ASP A 16 -63.51 117.41 82.08
N GLN A 17 -62.84 117.47 83.24
CA GLN A 17 -61.45 117.01 83.39
C GLN A 17 -61.30 115.47 83.30
N GLN A 18 -62.26 114.70 83.85
CA GLN A 18 -62.25 113.24 83.71
C GLN A 18 -62.54 112.78 82.28
N THR A 19 -63.43 113.47 81.56
CA THR A 19 -63.74 113.13 80.16
C THR A 19 -62.63 113.57 79.19
N SER A 20 -61.94 114.69 79.47
CA SER A 20 -60.74 115.13 78.74
C SER A 20 -59.58 114.14 78.89
N THR A 21 -59.28 113.70 80.12
CA THR A 21 -58.16 112.79 80.40
C THR A 21 -58.42 111.35 79.93
N ALA A 22 -59.68 110.91 79.89
CA ALA A 22 -60.05 109.62 79.30
C ALA A 22 -59.88 109.60 77.78
N ARG A 23 -60.17 110.72 77.10
CA ARG A 23 -60.07 110.82 75.63
C ARG A 23 -58.61 110.88 75.15
N GLU A 24 -57.75 111.59 75.87
CA GLU A 24 -56.30 111.65 75.58
C GLU A 24 -55.60 110.28 75.81
N ARG A 25 -56.00 109.54 76.84
CA ARG A 25 -55.49 108.17 77.06
C ARG A 25 -55.93 107.19 75.98
N ALA A 26 -57.19 107.29 75.52
CA ALA A 26 -57.69 106.44 74.43
C ALA A 26 -56.99 106.74 73.09
N GLU A 27 -56.71 108.00 72.78
CA GLU A 27 -55.97 108.37 71.56
C GLU A 27 -54.51 107.91 71.59
N LEU A 28 -53.85 107.96 72.75
CA LEU A 28 -52.48 107.47 72.90
C LEU A 28 -52.39 105.93 72.81
N GLN A 29 -53.36 105.21 73.36
CA GLN A 29 -53.46 103.75 73.21
C GLN A 29 -53.70 103.35 71.75
N ALA A 30 -54.61 104.03 71.04
CA ALA A 30 -54.88 103.77 69.62
C ALA A 30 -53.65 104.04 68.73
N LYS A 31 -52.84 105.06 69.03
CA LYS A 31 -51.59 105.34 68.31
C LYS A 31 -50.52 104.27 68.55
N LEU A 32 -50.45 103.72 69.77
CA LEU A 32 -49.49 102.68 70.12
C LEU A 32 -49.88 101.31 69.51
N GLU A 33 -51.18 100.97 69.50
CA GLU A 33 -51.71 99.80 68.80
C GLU A 33 -51.51 99.89 67.28
N ALA A 34 -51.73 101.07 66.67
CA ALA A 34 -51.47 101.27 65.25
C ALA A 34 -49.98 101.12 64.87
N GLU A 35 -49.04 101.55 65.73
CA GLU A 35 -47.60 101.33 65.52
C GLU A 35 -47.23 99.85 65.67
N GLN A 36 -47.82 99.14 66.64
CA GLN A 36 -47.63 97.70 66.83
C GLN A 36 -48.14 96.90 65.62
N ASP A 37 -49.35 97.16 65.15
CA ASP A 37 -49.91 96.52 63.96
C ASP A 37 -49.08 96.79 62.71
N ALA A 38 -48.54 98.01 62.55
CA ALA A 38 -47.66 98.34 61.44
C ALA A 38 -46.31 97.59 61.52
N ARG A 39 -45.75 97.44 62.72
CA ARG A 39 -44.53 96.64 62.93
C ARG A 39 -44.77 95.16 62.71
N GLU A 40 -45.92 94.63 63.12
CA GLU A 40 -46.29 93.23 62.90
C GLU A 40 -46.50 92.93 61.42
N LYS A 41 -47.24 93.77 60.70
CA LYS A 41 -47.41 93.65 59.23
C LYS A 41 -46.05 93.72 58.50
N ALA A 42 -45.19 94.67 58.88
CA ALA A 42 -43.85 94.77 58.31
C ALA A 42 -42.96 93.55 58.65
N ALA A 43 -43.12 92.95 59.84
CA ALA A 43 -42.41 91.74 60.23
C ALA A 43 -42.94 90.50 59.50
N GLU A 44 -44.25 90.41 59.28
CA GLU A 44 -44.89 89.37 58.46
C GLU A 44 -44.46 89.44 57.00
N ASP A 45 -44.44 90.63 56.41
CA ASP A 45 -44.00 90.82 55.03
C ASP A 45 -42.51 90.53 54.87
N LYS A 46 -41.68 90.91 55.86
CA LYS A 46 -40.27 90.48 55.92
C LYS A 46 -40.15 88.96 56.03
N LYS A 47 -41.00 88.28 56.81
CA LYS A 47 -41.01 86.81 56.91
C LYS A 47 -41.44 86.16 55.59
N LYS A 48 -42.49 86.66 54.93
CA LYS A 48 -42.98 86.19 53.62
C LYS A 48 -41.94 86.39 52.51
N LEU A 49 -41.26 87.52 52.50
CA LEU A 49 -40.18 87.77 51.54
C LEU A 49 -38.99 86.85 51.80
N LYS A 50 -38.60 86.63 53.05
CA LYS A 50 -37.54 85.69 53.40
C LYS A 50 -37.88 84.24 53.04
N SER A 51 -39.12 83.79 53.26
CA SER A 51 -39.52 82.44 52.85
C SER A 51 -39.56 82.28 51.34
N ARG A 52 -39.99 83.31 50.60
CA ARG A 52 -39.97 83.32 49.14
C ARG A 52 -38.55 83.33 48.57
N LEU A 53 -37.63 84.07 49.19
CA LEU A 53 -36.22 84.10 48.82
C LEU A 53 -35.57 82.73 49.05
N LYS A 54 -35.78 82.13 50.23
CA LYS A 54 -35.30 80.75 50.51
C LYS A 54 -35.87 79.71 49.55
N ALA A 55 -37.15 79.79 49.22
CA ALA A 55 -37.77 78.88 48.25
C ALA A 55 -37.23 79.08 46.81
N MET A 56 -36.84 80.32 46.44
CA MET A 56 -36.15 80.56 45.17
C MET A 56 -34.71 80.07 45.20
N GLU A 57 -33.98 80.28 46.30
CA GLU A 57 -32.62 79.77 46.50
C GLU A 57 -32.59 78.23 46.44
N GLU A 58 -33.50 77.55 47.14
CA GLU A 58 -33.62 76.09 47.09
C GLU A 58 -33.96 75.59 45.69
N LYS A 59 -34.87 76.24 44.96
CA LYS A 59 -35.20 75.87 43.58
C LYS A 59 -34.06 76.14 42.60
N LEU A 60 -33.30 77.21 42.80
CA LEU A 60 -32.14 77.52 41.96
C LEU A 60 -31.01 76.52 42.23
N ILE A 61 -30.78 76.15 43.49
CA ILE A 61 -29.78 75.16 43.89
C ILE A 61 -30.20 73.76 43.40
N GLN A 62 -31.46 73.37 43.54
CA GLN A 62 -31.98 72.11 43.02
C GLN A 62 -31.98 72.09 41.48
N GLY A 63 -32.29 73.21 40.83
CA GLY A 63 -32.22 73.34 39.37
C GLY A 63 -30.80 73.26 38.84
N GLY A 64 -29.83 73.89 39.52
CA GLY A 64 -28.41 73.78 39.23
C GLY A 64 -27.89 72.36 39.44
N GLN A 65 -28.26 71.72 40.55
CA GLN A 65 -27.89 70.31 40.83
C GLN A 65 -28.48 69.33 39.81
N MET A 66 -29.73 69.53 39.37
CA MET A 66 -30.38 68.69 38.35
C MET A 66 -29.79 68.93 36.96
N MET A 67 -29.45 70.17 36.63
CA MET A 67 -28.76 70.50 35.37
C MET A 67 -27.34 69.90 35.36
N ASP A 68 -26.60 70.02 36.46
CA ASP A 68 -25.27 69.44 36.61
C ASP A 68 -25.32 67.91 36.58
N LEU A 69 -26.34 67.29 37.19
CA LEU A 69 -26.55 65.84 37.15
C LEU A 69 -26.93 65.37 35.73
N ALA A 70 -27.79 66.09 35.03
CA ALA A 70 -28.17 65.80 33.65
C ALA A 70 -26.98 65.96 32.68
N GLN A 71 -26.16 67.01 32.86
CA GLN A 71 -24.93 67.20 32.09
C GLN A 71 -23.91 66.09 32.34
N LYS A 72 -23.76 65.64 33.59
CA LYS A 72 -22.90 64.48 33.92
C LYS A 72 -23.42 63.20 33.28
N GLN A 73 -24.73 62.93 33.36
CA GLN A 73 -25.34 61.77 32.71
C GLN A 73 -25.23 61.82 31.17
N GLU A 74 -25.41 62.99 30.55
CA GLU A 74 -25.23 63.16 29.10
C GLU A 74 -23.75 62.97 28.69
N ALA A 75 -22.81 63.47 29.50
CA ALA A 75 -21.38 63.26 29.27
C ALA A 75 -20.98 61.78 29.43
N GLU A 76 -21.49 61.09 30.47
CA GLU A 76 -21.31 59.65 30.68
C GLU A 76 -21.92 58.83 29.53
N LEU A 77 -23.11 59.19 29.05
CA LEU A 77 -23.73 58.54 27.90
C LEU A 77 -22.95 58.77 26.60
N ARG A 78 -22.43 59.99 26.36
CA ARG A 78 -21.54 60.26 25.22
C ARG A 78 -20.26 59.44 25.31
N GLN A 79 -19.63 59.38 26.48
CA GLN A 79 -18.43 58.57 26.69
C GLN A 79 -18.72 57.08 26.43
N ALA A 80 -19.82 56.56 26.96
CA ALA A 80 -20.26 55.17 26.73
C ALA A 80 -20.57 54.90 25.24
N GLN A 81 -21.18 55.85 24.52
CA GLN A 81 -21.41 55.73 23.08
C GLN A 81 -20.11 55.71 22.28
N ILE A 82 -19.14 56.56 22.62
CA ILE A 82 -17.83 56.58 21.98
C ILE A 82 -17.08 55.28 22.26
N GLU A 83 -17.09 54.79 23.49
CA GLU A 83 -16.48 53.50 23.84
C GLU A 83 -17.17 52.33 23.11
N LEU A 84 -18.48 52.37 22.96
CA LEU A 84 -19.24 51.34 22.24
C LEU A 84 -18.93 51.37 20.74
N GLN A 85 -18.81 52.56 20.14
CA GLN A 85 -18.38 52.71 18.75
C GLN A 85 -16.95 52.21 18.55
N GLN A 86 -16.01 52.57 19.44
CA GLN A 86 -14.63 52.07 19.38
C GLN A 86 -14.56 50.55 19.52
N LYS A 87 -15.38 49.96 20.39
CA LYS A 87 -15.49 48.50 20.53
C LYS A 87 -16.06 47.85 19.27
N GLN A 88 -17.11 48.43 18.68
CA GLN A 88 -17.69 47.94 17.43
C GLN A 88 -16.70 48.04 16.26
N GLU A 89 -15.95 49.14 16.18
CA GLU A 89 -14.91 49.32 15.16
C GLU A 89 -13.79 48.30 15.33
N ALA A 90 -13.29 48.10 16.55
CA ALA A 90 -12.28 47.08 16.85
C ALA A 90 -12.77 45.66 16.59
N GLU A 91 -14.02 45.34 16.94
CA GLU A 91 -14.65 44.05 16.65
C GLU A 91 -14.78 43.84 15.15
N SER A 92 -15.22 44.86 14.40
CA SER A 92 -15.34 44.79 12.94
C SER A 92 -13.98 44.63 12.25
N GLN A 93 -12.92 45.26 12.77
CA GLN A 93 -11.55 45.10 12.28
C GLN A 93 -11.04 43.69 12.57
N MET A 94 -11.25 43.19 13.78
CA MET A 94 -10.87 41.82 14.15
C MET A 94 -11.63 40.78 13.31
N GLN A 95 -12.93 40.98 13.07
CA GLN A 95 -13.72 40.11 12.19
C GLN A 95 -13.21 40.14 10.75
N ARG A 96 -12.85 41.32 10.21
CA ARG A 96 -12.24 41.43 8.88
C ARG A 96 -10.89 40.72 8.80
N GLU A 97 -10.05 40.85 9.83
CA GLU A 97 -8.77 40.15 9.88
C GLU A 97 -8.94 38.64 9.99
N LEU A 98 -9.93 38.16 10.75
CA LEU A 98 -10.27 36.74 10.84
C LEU A 98 -10.77 36.23 9.49
N ALA A 99 -11.70 36.92 8.85
CA ALA A 99 -12.19 36.56 7.52
C ALA A 99 -11.06 36.52 6.49
N ALA A 100 -10.15 37.50 6.49
CA ALA A 100 -8.99 37.50 5.59
C ALA A 100 -8.02 36.33 5.85
N LYS A 101 -7.84 35.93 7.12
CA LYS A 101 -7.03 34.75 7.47
C LYS A 101 -7.71 33.45 7.06
N GLU A 102 -9.03 33.35 7.22
CA GLU A 102 -9.83 32.21 6.80
C GLU A 102 -9.83 32.07 5.26
N GLU A 103 -10.00 33.16 4.52
CA GLU A 103 -9.88 33.19 3.06
C GLU A 103 -8.48 32.78 2.60
N ALA A 104 -7.42 33.27 3.26
CA ALA A 104 -6.05 32.87 2.95
C ALA A 104 -5.79 31.38 3.25
N ALA A 105 -6.35 30.85 4.34
CA ALA A 105 -6.26 29.43 4.67
C ALA A 105 -6.97 28.56 3.62
N LEU A 106 -8.19 28.95 3.22
CA LEU A 106 -8.94 28.26 2.16
C LEU A 106 -8.21 28.28 0.83
N ALA A 107 -7.64 29.43 0.42
CA ALA A 107 -6.86 29.52 -0.81
C ALA A 107 -5.63 28.59 -0.79
N ILE A 108 -4.97 28.47 0.37
CA ILE A 108 -3.84 27.56 0.55
C ILE A 108 -4.31 26.09 0.49
N GLU A 109 -5.44 25.74 1.12
CA GLU A 109 -6.02 24.40 1.07
C GLU A 109 -6.42 24.01 -0.37
N GLU A 110 -7.04 24.93 -1.12
CA GLU A 110 -7.35 24.74 -2.53
C GLU A 110 -6.07 24.51 -3.38
N GLN A 111 -5.01 25.28 -3.14
CA GLN A 111 -3.72 25.06 -3.81
C GLN A 111 -3.07 23.71 -3.45
N TYR A 112 -3.14 23.28 -2.19
CA TYR A 112 -2.63 21.96 -1.81
C TYR A 112 -3.48 20.82 -2.38
N SER A 113 -4.80 20.97 -2.42
CA SER A 113 -5.69 19.96 -3.01
C SER A 113 -5.42 19.76 -4.50
N THR A 114 -5.28 20.84 -5.27
CA THR A 114 -4.93 20.79 -6.70
C THR A 114 -3.55 20.17 -6.94
N LEU A 115 -2.55 20.50 -6.11
CA LEU A 115 -1.22 19.89 -6.20
C LEU A 115 -1.25 18.39 -5.87
N GLN A 116 -2.03 17.97 -4.87
CA GLN A 116 -2.20 16.56 -4.52
C GLN A 116 -2.86 15.79 -5.65
N GLU A 117 -3.92 16.31 -6.26
CA GLU A 117 -4.58 15.72 -7.42
C GLU A 117 -3.62 15.57 -8.61
N GLU A 118 -2.78 16.57 -8.88
CA GLU A 118 -1.75 16.48 -9.91
C GLU A 118 -0.75 15.35 -9.64
N VAL A 119 -0.27 15.24 -8.39
CA VAL A 119 0.64 14.16 -7.98
C VAL A 119 -0.04 12.81 -8.15
N GLU A 120 -1.30 12.66 -7.78
CA GLU A 120 -2.06 11.43 -8.00
C GLU A 120 -2.20 11.08 -9.49
N ILE A 121 -2.51 12.07 -10.33
CA ILE A 121 -2.63 11.84 -11.78
C ILE A 121 -1.28 11.44 -12.37
N LYS A 122 -0.19 12.13 -11.99
CA LYS A 122 1.16 11.82 -12.46
C LYS A 122 1.64 10.46 -11.97
N THR A 123 1.38 10.10 -10.72
CA THR A 123 1.71 8.77 -10.17
C THR A 123 0.92 7.65 -10.85
N LYS A 124 -0.38 7.83 -11.10
CA LYS A 124 -1.20 6.88 -11.88
C LYS A 124 -0.67 6.71 -13.31
N LYS A 125 -0.28 7.81 -13.99
CA LYS A 125 0.34 7.76 -15.32
C LYS A 125 1.68 7.02 -15.28
N LEU A 126 2.52 7.33 -14.30
CA LEU A 126 3.83 6.68 -14.12
C LEU A 126 3.67 5.18 -13.86
N GLN A 127 2.74 4.77 -13.00
CA GLN A 127 2.43 3.36 -12.77
C GLN A 127 1.99 2.65 -14.05
N LYS A 128 1.12 3.25 -14.86
CA LYS A 128 0.71 2.68 -16.15
C LYS A 128 1.89 2.51 -17.11
N VAL A 129 2.75 3.52 -17.24
CA VAL A 129 3.93 3.45 -18.11
C VAL A 129 4.92 2.40 -17.59
N PHE A 130 5.13 2.34 -16.27
CA PHE A 130 5.98 1.35 -15.64
C PHE A 130 5.48 -0.08 -15.83
N GLN A 131 4.16 -0.30 -15.75
CA GLN A 131 3.55 -1.60 -16.07
C GLN A 131 3.77 -1.99 -17.53
N LYS A 132 3.58 -1.06 -18.47
CA LYS A 132 3.86 -1.29 -19.89
C LYS A 132 5.33 -1.60 -20.15
N TRP A 133 6.23 -0.87 -19.48
CA TRP A 133 7.67 -1.11 -19.57
C TRP A 133 8.05 -2.48 -19.04
N LYS A 134 7.51 -2.88 -17.88
CA LYS A 134 7.70 -4.22 -17.32
C LYS A 134 7.18 -5.32 -18.25
N ALA A 135 5.98 -5.15 -18.80
CA ALA A 135 5.42 -6.10 -19.75
C ALA A 135 6.31 -6.23 -20.99
N ALA A 136 6.77 -5.12 -21.57
CA ALA A 136 7.70 -5.14 -22.69
C ALA A 136 9.08 -5.73 -22.34
N GLU A 137 9.56 -5.54 -21.10
CA GLU A 137 10.80 -6.16 -20.61
C GLU A 137 10.65 -7.69 -20.48
N GLU A 138 9.49 -8.16 -20.01
CA GLU A 138 9.14 -9.59 -19.95
C GLU A 138 9.01 -10.18 -21.35
N GLU A 139 8.27 -9.54 -22.25
CA GLU A 139 8.15 -9.94 -23.67
C GLU A 139 9.52 -10.03 -24.35
N LEU A 140 10.43 -9.08 -24.12
CA LEU A 140 11.77 -9.11 -24.68
C LEU A 140 12.59 -10.30 -24.16
N LYS A 141 12.44 -10.65 -22.88
CA LYS A 141 13.11 -11.83 -22.29
C LYS A 141 12.55 -13.11 -22.86
N GLU A 142 11.23 -13.24 -22.94
CA GLU A 142 10.55 -14.40 -23.53
C GLU A 142 10.96 -14.58 -25.00
N GLN A 143 10.96 -13.50 -25.79
CA GLN A 143 11.44 -13.52 -27.17
C GLN A 143 12.91 -13.91 -27.28
N ALA A 144 13.78 -13.42 -26.39
CA ALA A 144 15.20 -13.78 -26.41
C ALA A 144 15.41 -15.26 -26.11
N GLU A 145 14.67 -15.81 -25.14
CA GLU A 145 14.69 -17.24 -24.82
C GLU A 145 14.15 -18.11 -25.96
N GLU A 146 13.04 -17.72 -26.58
CA GLU A 146 12.47 -18.40 -27.74
C GLU A 146 13.45 -18.40 -28.91
N ASN A 147 13.99 -17.25 -29.27
CA ASN A 147 15.02 -17.14 -30.32
C ASN A 147 16.25 -17.99 -30.01
N GLN A 148 16.65 -18.11 -28.74
CA GLN A 148 17.79 -18.94 -28.37
C GLN A 148 17.46 -20.43 -28.55
N ARG A 149 16.27 -20.87 -28.16
CA ARG A 149 15.80 -22.25 -28.37
C ARG A 149 15.71 -22.57 -29.86
N GLU A 150 15.10 -21.70 -30.66
CA GLU A 150 15.02 -21.87 -32.12
C GLU A 150 16.41 -21.97 -32.76
N LYS A 151 17.36 -21.12 -32.34
CA LYS A 151 18.75 -21.21 -32.80
C LYS A 151 19.38 -22.54 -32.42
N GLU A 152 19.17 -23.03 -31.21
CA GLU A 152 19.70 -24.32 -30.76
C GLU A 152 19.11 -25.48 -31.57
N GLU A 153 17.81 -25.47 -31.81
CA GLU A 153 17.13 -26.46 -32.65
C GLU A 153 17.66 -26.42 -34.10
N LEU A 154 17.75 -25.24 -34.71
CA LEU A 154 18.32 -25.08 -36.06
C LEU A 154 19.78 -25.55 -36.11
N LEU A 155 20.59 -25.25 -35.10
CA LEU A 155 21.97 -25.73 -35.04
C LEU A 155 22.04 -27.26 -34.87
N GLU A 156 21.12 -27.86 -34.11
CA GLU A 156 21.04 -29.32 -33.98
C GLU A 156 20.63 -29.99 -35.29
N THR A 157 19.65 -29.44 -36.01
CA THR A 157 19.29 -29.94 -37.35
C THR A 157 20.44 -29.80 -38.34
N ALA A 158 21.16 -28.68 -38.34
CA ALA A 158 22.34 -28.47 -39.17
C ALA A 158 23.46 -29.48 -38.84
N ARG A 159 23.74 -29.73 -37.56
CA ARG A 159 24.74 -30.73 -37.13
C ARG A 159 24.33 -32.14 -37.52
N THR A 160 23.04 -32.47 -37.42
CA THR A 160 22.52 -33.79 -37.77
C THR A 160 22.59 -34.04 -39.27
N THR A 161 22.18 -33.06 -40.08
CA THR A 161 22.27 -33.12 -41.54
C THR A 161 23.72 -33.17 -42.02
N ASP A 162 24.62 -32.38 -41.44
CA ASP A 162 26.05 -32.43 -41.73
C ASP A 162 26.67 -33.79 -41.38
N ARG A 163 26.31 -34.37 -40.23
CA ARG A 163 26.73 -35.74 -39.87
C ARG A 163 26.23 -36.77 -40.88
N GLN A 164 24.97 -36.67 -41.30
CA GLN A 164 24.41 -37.56 -42.31
C GLN A 164 25.11 -37.39 -43.66
N LEU A 165 25.38 -36.16 -44.09
CA LEU A 165 26.09 -35.85 -45.34
C LEU A 165 27.49 -36.47 -45.30
N LYS A 166 28.27 -36.22 -44.24
CA LYS A 166 29.61 -36.81 -44.06
C LYS A 166 29.58 -38.33 -44.08
N LEU A 167 28.58 -38.95 -43.44
CA LEU A 167 28.42 -40.40 -43.50
C LEU A 167 28.17 -40.89 -44.94
N ARG A 168 27.28 -40.22 -45.68
CA ARG A 168 27.00 -40.58 -47.09
C ARG A 168 28.23 -40.37 -47.96
N GLU A 169 28.98 -39.29 -47.76
CA GLU A 169 30.21 -39.00 -48.47
C GLU A 169 31.28 -40.08 -48.19
N LEU A 170 31.49 -40.46 -46.93
CA LEU A 170 32.40 -41.55 -46.57
C LEU A 170 32.01 -42.87 -47.22
N ILE A 171 30.71 -43.19 -47.30
CA ILE A 171 30.24 -44.39 -48.00
C ILE A 171 30.56 -44.29 -49.50
N LEU A 172 30.31 -43.13 -50.13
CA LEU A 172 30.63 -42.94 -51.54
C LEU A 172 32.14 -43.07 -51.80
N GLN A 173 32.99 -42.43 -51.00
CA GLN A 173 34.44 -42.47 -51.14
C GLN A 173 35.02 -43.89 -50.98
N ASN A 174 34.48 -44.69 -50.06
CA ASN A 174 35.02 -46.03 -49.78
C ASN A 174 34.42 -47.14 -50.67
N PHE A 175 33.16 -47.02 -51.09
CA PHE A 175 32.45 -48.12 -51.77
C PHE A 175 32.12 -47.85 -53.24
N VAL A 176 32.25 -46.61 -53.74
CA VAL A 176 31.90 -46.26 -55.12
C VAL A 176 33.14 -45.68 -55.85
N PRO A 177 33.51 -46.22 -57.02
CA PRO A 177 34.60 -45.64 -57.82
C PRO A 177 34.32 -44.17 -58.20
N ALA A 178 35.34 -43.33 -58.10
CA ALA A 178 35.24 -41.88 -58.38
C ALA A 178 34.69 -41.58 -59.80
N ASP A 179 35.04 -42.42 -60.78
CA ASP A 179 34.55 -42.27 -62.16
C ASP A 179 33.02 -42.40 -62.26
N GLU A 180 32.40 -43.27 -61.46
CA GLU A 180 30.95 -43.42 -61.46
C GLU A 180 30.25 -42.24 -60.77
N ILE A 181 30.87 -41.67 -59.73
CA ILE A 181 30.38 -40.45 -59.06
C ILE A 181 30.34 -39.28 -60.07
N GLN A 182 31.42 -39.04 -60.80
CA GLN A 182 31.47 -37.99 -61.82
C GLN A 182 30.47 -38.19 -62.95
N LYS A 183 30.17 -39.45 -63.32
CA LYS A 183 29.13 -39.74 -64.31
C LYS A 183 27.74 -39.48 -63.75
N LEU A 184 27.51 -39.66 -62.45
CA LEU A 184 26.23 -39.36 -61.80
C LEU A 184 26.04 -37.84 -61.67
N GLU A 185 27.05 -37.11 -61.22
CA GLU A 185 27.02 -35.64 -61.11
C GLU A 185 26.70 -34.97 -62.45
N ARG A 186 27.34 -35.42 -63.53
CA ARG A 186 27.05 -34.91 -64.89
C ARG A 186 25.63 -35.19 -65.38
N ARG A 187 24.97 -36.21 -64.82
CA ARG A 187 23.60 -36.61 -65.19
C ARG A 187 22.55 -36.03 -64.26
N ALA A 188 22.94 -35.56 -63.07
CA ALA A 188 22.04 -34.94 -62.12
C ALA A 188 21.53 -33.61 -62.67
N GLN A 189 20.21 -33.41 -62.57
CA GLN A 189 19.54 -32.18 -62.99
C GLN A 189 18.80 -31.62 -61.79
N TRP A 190 19.00 -30.32 -61.53
CA TRP A 190 18.25 -29.63 -60.50
C TRP A 190 16.82 -29.35 -60.98
N SER A 191 15.83 -29.63 -60.14
CA SER A 191 14.42 -29.34 -60.40
C SER A 191 13.94 -28.26 -59.44
N ASP A 192 13.69 -27.06 -59.95
CA ASP A 192 13.20 -25.92 -59.16
C ASP A 192 11.80 -26.17 -58.58
N GLU A 193 10.97 -26.99 -59.24
CA GLU A 193 9.61 -27.33 -58.76
C GLU A 193 9.62 -28.19 -57.50
N LEU A 194 10.62 -29.05 -57.35
CA LEU A 194 10.74 -30.01 -56.25
C LEU A 194 11.86 -29.67 -55.28
N ASP A 195 12.60 -28.58 -55.52
CA ASP A 195 13.75 -28.09 -54.74
C ASP A 195 14.75 -29.22 -54.44
N ASN A 196 15.01 -30.07 -55.43
CA ASN A 196 15.80 -31.29 -55.27
C ASN A 196 16.53 -31.70 -56.55
N TRP A 197 17.67 -32.36 -56.38
CA TRP A 197 18.40 -32.99 -57.47
C TRP A 197 17.69 -34.25 -57.94
N GLN A 198 17.41 -34.34 -59.24
CA GLN A 198 16.82 -35.49 -59.89
C GLN A 198 17.82 -36.16 -60.82
N LEU A 199 17.85 -37.49 -60.79
CA LEU A 199 18.58 -38.27 -61.78
C LEU A 199 17.57 -38.77 -62.84
N PRO A 200 17.66 -38.32 -64.10
CA PRO A 200 16.75 -38.76 -65.14
C PRO A 200 16.92 -40.25 -65.42
N ARG A 201 15.80 -40.95 -65.67
CA ARG A 201 15.74 -42.39 -65.98
C ARG A 201 16.19 -43.33 -64.85
N LEU A 202 16.02 -42.92 -63.59
CA LEU A 202 16.21 -43.79 -62.42
C LEU A 202 15.31 -45.04 -62.46
N ASP A 203 14.11 -44.94 -63.02
CA ASP A 203 13.14 -46.04 -63.09
C ASP A 203 13.61 -47.20 -63.98
N ILE A 204 14.53 -46.88 -64.91
CA ILE A 204 15.12 -47.85 -65.84
C ILE A 204 16.45 -48.40 -65.26
N SER A 205 16.86 -47.95 -64.06
CA SER A 205 18.07 -48.45 -63.41
C SER A 205 17.87 -49.88 -62.92
N GLY A 206 18.89 -50.72 -63.12
CA GLY A 206 18.84 -52.16 -62.89
C GLY A 206 18.56 -52.62 -61.45
N ASN A 207 18.39 -51.72 -60.49
CA ASN A 207 17.92 -52.07 -59.15
C ASN A 207 16.39 -52.19 -59.08
N GLN A 208 15.64 -51.40 -59.85
CA GLN A 208 14.18 -51.46 -59.90
C GLN A 208 13.67 -52.55 -60.87
N ILE A 209 14.44 -52.85 -61.92
CA ILE A 209 14.07 -53.86 -62.93
C ILE A 209 14.34 -55.29 -62.44
N ARG A 210 15.07 -55.50 -61.34
CA ARG A 210 15.34 -56.85 -60.82
C ARG A 210 14.02 -57.51 -60.40
N PRO A 211 13.58 -58.59 -61.07
CA PRO A 211 12.38 -59.29 -60.65
C PRO A 211 12.58 -59.81 -59.23
N ARG A 212 11.60 -59.56 -58.36
CA ARG A 212 11.60 -60.16 -57.02
C ARG A 212 11.63 -61.68 -57.20
N ARG A 213 12.54 -62.35 -56.49
CA ARG A 213 12.59 -63.81 -56.51
C ARG A 213 11.21 -64.35 -56.09
N PRO A 214 10.63 -65.31 -56.83
CA PRO A 214 9.31 -65.84 -56.49
C PRO A 214 9.33 -66.39 -55.06
N MET A 215 8.38 -65.93 -54.25
CA MET A 215 8.17 -66.46 -52.90
C MET A 215 7.46 -67.80 -52.99
N SER A 216 7.82 -68.75 -52.13
CA SER A 216 7.07 -70.01 -52.05
C SER A 216 5.63 -69.75 -51.57
N ALA A 217 4.71 -70.68 -51.83
CA ALA A 217 3.31 -70.58 -51.42
C ALA A 217 3.10 -70.34 -49.91
N ASN A 218 4.08 -70.74 -49.09
CA ASN A 218 4.07 -70.57 -47.64
C ASN A 218 4.78 -69.27 -47.18
N GLY A 219 5.08 -68.35 -48.10
CA GLY A 219 5.77 -67.08 -47.80
C GLY A 219 7.28 -67.22 -47.53
N LEU A 220 7.85 -68.42 -47.63
CA LEU A 220 9.28 -68.66 -47.42
C LEU A 220 10.09 -68.22 -48.65
N ARG A 221 11.33 -67.76 -48.41
CA ARG A 221 12.29 -67.34 -49.46
C ARG A 221 12.65 -68.46 -50.44
N ARG A 222 12.49 -69.72 -50.03
CA ARG A 222 12.71 -70.93 -50.84
C ARG A 222 11.57 -71.93 -50.54
N PRO A 223 11.16 -72.76 -51.51
CA PRO A 223 10.22 -73.83 -51.23
C PRO A 223 10.87 -74.85 -50.27
N GLU A 224 10.21 -75.10 -49.13
CA GLU A 224 10.57 -76.17 -48.18
C GLU A 224 9.72 -77.41 -48.44
N ALA A 225 10.32 -78.60 -48.32
CA ALA A 225 9.58 -79.86 -48.33
C ALA A 225 8.83 -80.06 -47.00
N GLU A 226 7.72 -80.79 -47.02
CA GLU A 226 6.90 -81.05 -45.83
C GLU A 226 7.69 -81.75 -44.70
N HIS A 227 8.57 -82.69 -45.06
CA HIS A 227 9.45 -83.39 -44.12
C HIS A 227 10.34 -82.43 -43.32
N VAL A 228 10.92 -81.44 -44.00
CA VAL A 228 11.77 -80.41 -43.39
C VAL A 228 10.98 -79.58 -42.38
N ARG A 229 9.73 -79.24 -42.71
CA ARG A 229 8.84 -78.48 -41.83
C ARG A 229 8.48 -79.22 -40.55
N ARG A 230 8.22 -80.53 -40.63
CA ARG A 230 7.95 -81.37 -39.44
C ARG A 230 9.18 -81.51 -38.57
N MET A 231 10.35 -81.78 -39.17
CA MET A 231 11.61 -81.90 -38.42
C MET A 231 12.02 -80.60 -37.73
N LYS A 232 11.80 -79.44 -38.36
CA LYS A 232 12.08 -78.13 -37.74
C LYS A 232 11.38 -77.87 -36.40
N GLN A 233 10.24 -78.53 -36.15
CA GLN A 233 9.52 -78.44 -34.86
C GLN A 233 10.15 -79.30 -33.76
N HIS A 234 10.89 -80.34 -34.14
CA HIS A 234 11.45 -81.32 -33.22
C HIS A 234 12.97 -81.19 -33.06
N ASP A 235 13.69 -80.80 -34.13
CA ASP A 235 15.13 -80.65 -34.18
C ASP A 235 15.51 -79.23 -34.64
N PRO A 236 16.18 -78.42 -33.78
CA PRO A 236 16.64 -77.08 -34.10
C PRO A 236 17.91 -77.05 -34.97
N GLN A 237 18.37 -78.18 -35.54
CA GLN A 237 19.50 -78.21 -36.48
C GLN A 237 19.33 -77.25 -37.67
N ALA A 238 20.45 -76.64 -38.08
CA ALA A 238 20.51 -75.74 -39.24
C ALA A 238 20.18 -76.44 -40.58
N ARG A 239 20.18 -77.77 -40.64
CA ARG A 239 19.86 -78.56 -41.84
C ARG A 239 18.41 -78.39 -42.30
N TYR A 240 17.49 -78.15 -41.37
CA TYR A 240 16.05 -78.07 -41.64
C TYR A 240 15.50 -76.63 -41.71
N LYS A 241 16.37 -75.62 -41.82
CA LYS A 241 15.96 -74.21 -41.92
C LYS A 241 16.04 -73.72 -43.37
N SER A 242 15.04 -72.98 -43.85
CA SER A 242 15.06 -72.30 -45.17
C SER A 242 16.16 -71.25 -45.32
N ASP A 243 16.64 -70.73 -44.19
CA ASP A 243 17.51 -69.57 -44.14
C ASP A 243 18.92 -69.99 -43.71
N ASN A 244 19.93 -69.43 -44.39
CA ASN A 244 21.35 -69.64 -44.07
C ASN A 244 21.76 -68.78 -42.86
N ILE A 245 21.05 -68.94 -41.74
CA ILE A 245 21.30 -68.22 -40.49
C ILE A 245 21.53 -69.29 -39.42
N LEU A 246 22.73 -69.26 -38.83
CA LEU A 246 23.04 -70.06 -37.66
C LEU A 246 22.44 -69.33 -36.45
N ASN A 247 21.45 -69.95 -35.80
CA ASN A 247 20.98 -69.46 -34.51
C ASN A 247 21.97 -69.98 -33.48
N MET A 248 22.88 -69.11 -33.05
CA MET A 248 23.71 -69.36 -31.89
C MET A 248 22.92 -68.96 -30.64
N ASP A 249 23.09 -69.70 -29.55
CA ASP A 249 22.61 -69.23 -28.25
C ASP A 249 23.38 -67.96 -27.88
N LEU A 250 22.68 -66.95 -27.35
CA LEU A 250 23.35 -65.74 -26.87
C LEU A 250 24.27 -66.14 -25.72
N ASP A 251 25.57 -65.96 -25.90
CA ASP A 251 26.55 -66.09 -24.83
C ASP A 251 26.33 -64.92 -23.87
N PRO A 252 25.79 -65.16 -22.66
CA PRO A 252 25.60 -64.07 -21.70
C PRO A 252 26.97 -63.57 -21.30
N ALA A 253 27.27 -62.29 -21.55
CA ALA A 253 28.52 -61.71 -21.10
C ALA A 253 28.67 -61.91 -19.58
N ASP A 254 29.86 -62.34 -19.15
CA ASP A 254 30.17 -62.48 -17.72
C ASP A 254 29.85 -61.17 -17.00
N ARG A 255 29.10 -61.28 -15.89
CA ARG A 255 28.65 -60.15 -15.09
C ARG A 255 29.85 -59.32 -14.65
N THR A 256 30.02 -58.13 -15.24
CA THR A 256 31.16 -57.25 -14.97
C THR A 256 30.95 -56.32 -13.77
N THR A 257 29.81 -56.44 -13.09
CA THR A 257 29.46 -55.66 -11.89
C THR A 257 29.68 -56.49 -10.63
N GLN A 258 30.50 -55.99 -9.69
CA GLN A 258 30.46 -56.47 -8.31
C GLN A 258 29.20 -55.93 -7.61
N ASP A 259 28.56 -56.76 -6.80
CA ASP A 259 27.49 -56.32 -5.92
C ASP A 259 28.09 -55.38 -4.87
N TYR A 260 27.54 -54.15 -4.81
CA TYR A 260 28.00 -53.14 -3.86
C TYR A 260 27.54 -53.52 -2.45
N GLU A 261 28.43 -54.15 -1.69
CA GLU A 261 28.32 -54.19 -0.24
C GLU A 261 28.75 -52.82 0.28
N GLY A 262 27.76 -52.00 0.62
CA GLY A 262 27.99 -50.66 1.14
C GLY A 262 28.85 -50.65 2.41
N PRO A 263 29.42 -49.49 2.79
CA PRO A 263 30.25 -49.37 3.96
C PRO A 263 29.49 -49.86 5.19
N ASP A 264 30.15 -50.69 5.97
CA ASP A 264 29.58 -51.48 7.06
C ASP A 264 28.94 -50.58 8.15
N MET A 265 27.68 -50.19 7.94
CA MET A 265 26.89 -49.41 8.90
C MET A 265 26.36 -50.29 10.04
N HIS A 266 27.12 -51.29 10.49
CA HIS A 266 26.64 -52.28 11.46
C HIS A 266 26.79 -51.91 12.93
N SER A 267 27.43 -50.79 13.29
CA SER A 267 27.66 -50.50 14.72
C SER A 267 26.52 -49.71 15.38
N GLN A 268 26.13 -48.56 14.84
CA GLN A 268 25.16 -47.68 15.53
C GLN A 268 23.71 -47.92 15.13
N VAL A 269 23.43 -48.21 13.85
CA VAL A 269 22.05 -48.38 13.36
C VAL A 269 21.44 -49.70 13.86
N ASN A 270 22.25 -50.76 13.95
CA ASN A 270 21.78 -52.03 14.51
C ASN A 270 21.64 -51.99 16.03
N ALA A 271 22.48 -51.22 16.73
CA ALA A 271 22.34 -50.99 18.16
C ALA A 271 21.06 -50.19 18.49
N THR A 272 20.68 -49.22 17.67
CA THR A 272 19.43 -48.47 17.85
C THR A 272 18.19 -49.27 17.47
N LEU A 273 18.24 -50.05 16.38
CA LEU A 273 17.17 -50.98 16.02
C LEU A 273 16.97 -52.11 17.05
N SER A 274 18.05 -52.63 17.65
CA SER A 274 17.97 -53.65 18.70
C SER A 274 17.57 -53.10 20.07
N MET A 275 17.97 -51.88 20.44
CA MET A 275 17.46 -51.21 21.64
C MET A 275 15.96 -50.89 21.53
N SER A 276 15.47 -50.53 20.34
CA SER A 276 14.03 -50.24 20.13
C SER A 276 13.12 -51.47 20.25
N LEU A 277 13.68 -52.68 20.18
CA LEU A 277 12.95 -53.94 20.33
C LEU A 277 13.02 -54.50 21.76
N ALA A 278 13.93 -53.99 22.60
CA ALA A 278 14.22 -54.55 23.92
C ALA A 278 13.62 -53.76 25.10
N GLN A 279 13.11 -52.54 24.90
CA GLN A 279 12.51 -51.73 25.96
C GLN A 279 11.34 -50.89 25.44
N GLU A 280 10.12 -51.35 25.70
CA GLU A 280 8.98 -50.45 25.80
C GLU A 280 9.20 -49.52 27.03
N GLU A 281 8.91 -48.23 26.84
CA GLU A 281 8.88 -47.16 27.86
C GLU A 281 10.22 -46.56 28.34
N GLN A 282 10.89 -45.77 27.48
CA GLN A 282 11.64 -44.59 27.96
C GLN A 282 11.78 -43.51 26.88
N GLU A 283 11.38 -42.28 27.23
CA GLU A 283 11.32 -41.11 26.36
C GLU A 283 12.74 -40.56 26.08
N ILE A 284 13.25 -40.74 24.85
CA ILE A 284 14.56 -40.24 24.44
C ILE A 284 14.42 -38.79 23.94
N GLN A 285 14.98 -37.82 24.67
CA GLN A 285 15.12 -36.43 24.24
C GLN A 285 16.26 -36.29 23.22
N PHE A 286 15.94 -35.80 22.00
CA PHE A 286 16.95 -35.49 20.98
C PHE A 286 17.56 -34.10 21.19
N ALA A 287 18.87 -34.05 21.46
CA ALA A 287 19.65 -32.81 21.41
C ALA A 287 19.98 -32.45 19.96
N SER A 288 19.66 -31.23 19.52
CA SER A 288 19.92 -30.73 18.18
C SER A 288 21.39 -30.32 17.99
N ALA A 289 22.23 -31.23 17.50
CA ALA A 289 23.50 -30.89 16.87
C ALA A 289 23.38 -31.19 15.37
N GLY A 290 23.33 -30.15 14.54
CA GLY A 290 23.21 -30.28 13.09
C GLY A 290 24.45 -30.92 12.49
N PRO A 291 24.33 -31.96 11.63
CA PRO A 291 25.48 -32.52 10.95
C PRO A 291 26.00 -31.51 9.93
N GLY A 292 27.29 -31.18 10.03
CA GLY A 292 28.00 -30.36 9.07
C GLY A 292 28.01 -31.00 7.68
N ASN A 293 28.03 -30.15 6.65
CA ASN A 293 27.97 -30.53 5.24
C ASN A 293 29.06 -31.57 4.88
N PRO A 294 28.70 -32.76 4.36
CA PRO A 294 29.64 -33.85 4.09
C PRO A 294 30.47 -33.67 2.80
N TYR A 295 30.32 -32.54 2.10
CA TYR A 295 30.94 -32.31 0.78
C TYR A 295 32.36 -31.69 0.82
N GLN A 296 33.00 -31.57 1.98
CA GLN A 296 34.33 -30.95 2.10
C GLN A 296 35.49 -31.90 2.42
N ALA A 297 35.28 -33.22 2.42
CA ALA A 297 36.36 -34.18 2.66
C ALA A 297 36.63 -35.05 1.43
N TYR A 298 37.49 -34.56 0.52
CA TYR A 298 38.19 -35.43 -0.43
C TYR A 298 39.61 -35.71 0.09
N PRO A 299 40.02 -36.98 0.26
CA PRO A 299 41.37 -37.32 0.64
C PRO A 299 42.24 -37.42 -0.61
N GLY A 300 43.28 -36.59 -0.70
CA GLY A 300 44.38 -36.83 -1.64
C GLY A 300 44.93 -35.62 -2.37
N VAL A 301 45.56 -34.69 -1.65
CA VAL A 301 46.71 -33.91 -2.17
C VAL A 301 47.65 -33.65 -0.98
N GLN A 302 48.84 -34.25 -0.98
CA GLN A 302 49.91 -33.88 -0.06
C GLN A 302 50.56 -32.59 -0.58
N PRO A 303 50.73 -31.54 0.24
CA PRO A 303 51.54 -30.40 -0.13
C PRO A 303 53.00 -30.66 0.24
N GLY A 304 53.88 -30.63 -0.77
CA GLY A 304 55.32 -30.52 -0.57
C GLY A 304 55.69 -29.13 -0.05
N ALA A 305 56.57 -29.12 0.93
CA ALA A 305 57.28 -27.94 1.40
C ALA A 305 58.30 -27.50 0.33
N ASP A 306 58.42 -26.18 0.13
CA ASP A 306 59.66 -25.44 -0.19
C ASP A 306 59.34 -23.92 -0.16
N ASP A 307 60.38 -23.12 0.03
CA ASP A 307 60.43 -21.88 0.83
C ASP A 307 59.93 -20.54 0.24
N ALA A 308 59.53 -19.67 1.18
CA ALA A 308 59.71 -18.21 1.33
C ALA A 308 59.75 -17.23 0.12
N ALA A 309 58.85 -16.22 0.14
CA ALA A 309 59.20 -14.79 0.28
C ALA A 309 57.94 -13.86 0.29
N THR A 310 57.76 -13.17 1.43
CA THR A 310 57.57 -11.72 1.65
C THR A 310 56.39 -10.90 1.06
N GLU A 311 55.85 -10.08 1.98
CA GLU A 311 54.99 -8.87 1.84
C GLU A 311 53.51 -9.09 1.46
N GLY A 312 52.51 -8.53 2.12
CA GLY A 312 52.38 -7.51 3.16
C GLY A 312 50.92 -7.00 3.08
N GLY A 313 50.18 -6.90 4.19
CA GLY A 313 48.77 -6.49 4.06
C GLY A 313 47.92 -6.61 5.32
N ASN A 314 48.03 -5.60 6.16
CA ASN A 314 47.21 -5.30 7.33
C ASN A 314 45.69 -5.35 7.05
N LYS A 315 44.89 -6.00 7.92
CA LYS A 315 43.57 -5.47 8.36
C LYS A 315 42.96 -6.24 9.53
N GLU A 316 42.64 -5.45 10.55
CA GLU A 316 41.94 -5.75 11.80
C GLU A 316 40.69 -6.62 11.65
N ARG A 317 40.49 -7.55 12.59
CA ARG A 317 39.18 -8.15 12.86
C ARG A 317 38.83 -8.06 14.34
N ARG A 318 37.91 -7.13 14.61
CA ARG A 318 37.24 -6.89 15.89
C ARG A 318 36.60 -8.16 16.45
N GLU A 319 36.85 -8.41 17.73
CA GLU A 319 36.10 -9.31 18.58
C GLU A 319 34.66 -8.80 18.77
N ARG A 320 33.66 -9.69 18.65
CA ARG A 320 32.35 -9.48 19.27
C ARG A 320 31.83 -10.75 19.93
N LYS A 321 31.41 -10.54 21.18
CA LYS A 321 30.99 -11.50 22.18
C LYS A 321 29.65 -12.17 21.86
N LYS A 322 29.57 -13.42 22.33
CA LYS A 322 28.40 -14.28 22.50
C LYS A 322 27.29 -13.59 23.30
N SER A 323 26.04 -13.72 22.87
CA SER A 323 24.89 -13.64 23.77
C SER A 323 23.79 -14.58 23.32
N THR A 324 23.14 -15.18 24.31
CA THR A 324 22.12 -16.21 24.27
C THR A 324 20.72 -15.59 24.29
N SER A 325 19.81 -16.04 23.42
CA SER A 325 18.40 -16.19 23.78
C SER A 325 17.70 -17.12 22.78
N GLY A 326 16.91 -18.05 23.31
CA GLY A 326 15.95 -18.82 22.53
C GLY A 326 14.54 -18.30 22.79
N LYS A 327 13.69 -18.31 21.77
CA LYS A 327 12.28 -18.72 21.91
C LYS A 327 11.62 -19.04 20.57
N SER A 328 10.75 -20.04 20.67
CA SER A 328 9.92 -20.77 19.73
C SER A 328 8.94 -19.93 18.89
N SER A 329 8.65 -20.38 17.67
CA SER A 329 7.29 -20.25 17.10
C SER A 329 6.98 -21.37 16.10
N SER A 330 5.70 -21.71 16.09
CA SER A 330 4.95 -22.84 15.54
C SER A 330 5.03 -23.11 14.04
N ARG A 331 5.01 -24.39 13.67
CA ARG A 331 4.59 -24.89 12.33
C ARG A 331 3.06 -24.87 12.21
N PRO A 332 2.48 -24.46 11.06
CA PRO A 332 1.09 -24.75 10.74
C PRO A 332 0.93 -26.11 10.01
N LYS A 333 -0.20 -26.78 10.27
CA LYS A 333 -0.69 -27.98 9.57
C LYS A 333 -1.65 -27.54 8.45
N SER A 334 -1.48 -28.07 7.25
CA SER A 334 -2.49 -28.07 6.17
C SER A 334 -2.60 -29.51 5.64
N ALA A 335 -3.64 -30.29 5.98
CA ALA A 335 -5.03 -30.24 5.47
C ALA A 335 -5.14 -30.56 3.97
N ALA A 336 -4.91 -31.83 3.60
CA ALA A 336 -5.33 -32.37 2.31
C ALA A 336 -6.83 -32.71 2.36
N ARG A 337 -7.65 -31.88 1.72
CA ARG A 337 -9.09 -32.14 1.51
C ARG A 337 -9.28 -32.98 0.25
N LYS A 338 -10.07 -34.04 0.40
CA LYS A 338 -10.63 -34.89 -0.66
C LYS A 338 -11.39 -34.05 -1.69
N SER A 339 -11.11 -34.26 -2.97
CA SER A 339 -11.96 -33.81 -4.08
C SER A 339 -12.91 -34.96 -4.48
N SER A 340 -14.20 -34.73 -4.28
CA SER A 340 -15.28 -35.52 -4.87
C SER A 340 -16.29 -34.54 -5.45
N THR A 341 -16.36 -34.45 -6.77
CA THR A 341 -17.45 -33.78 -7.47
C THR A 341 -17.87 -34.61 -8.67
N SER A 342 -19.07 -35.16 -8.52
CA SER A 342 -19.95 -35.72 -9.54
C SER A 342 -20.64 -34.62 -10.36
N GLY A 343 -20.99 -34.95 -11.61
CA GLY A 343 -21.95 -34.22 -12.46
C GLY A 343 -21.30 -33.55 -13.67
N SER A 344 -21.89 -33.46 -14.85
CA SER A 344 -23.12 -34.01 -15.43
C SER A 344 -23.07 -33.62 -16.92
N SER A 345 -23.50 -34.52 -17.78
CA SER A 345 -24.18 -34.31 -19.06
C SER A 345 -24.02 -32.96 -19.80
N SER A 346 -23.45 -33.01 -21.00
CA SER A 346 -23.85 -32.11 -22.09
C SER A 346 -23.95 -32.88 -23.42
N ARG A 347 -25.21 -32.99 -23.87
CA ARG A 347 -25.60 -33.43 -25.22
C ARG A 347 -25.14 -32.38 -26.22
N ARG A 348 -24.36 -32.76 -27.25
CA ARG A 348 -24.21 -31.96 -28.47
C ARG A 348 -25.27 -32.38 -29.46
N ARG A 349 -26.16 -31.43 -29.77
CA ARG A 349 -27.18 -31.51 -30.81
C ARG A 349 -26.58 -30.92 -32.09
N ARG A 350 -26.91 -31.60 -33.17
CA ARG A 350 -26.64 -31.38 -34.59
C ARG A 350 -27.38 -30.13 -35.09
N GLU A 351 -26.68 -29.25 -35.80
CA GLU A 351 -27.28 -28.36 -36.80
C GLU A 351 -26.42 -28.44 -38.08
N GLU A 352 -27.11 -28.82 -39.15
CA GLU A 352 -26.71 -28.71 -40.55
C GLU A 352 -26.93 -27.24 -40.95
N GLU A 353 -25.94 -26.61 -41.57
CA GLU A 353 -26.17 -25.44 -42.43
C GLU A 353 -25.47 -25.68 -43.76
N ASP A 354 -26.26 -25.50 -44.81
CA ASP A 354 -25.91 -25.61 -46.22
C ASP A 354 -24.81 -24.61 -46.62
N ALA A 355 -23.80 -25.11 -47.35
CA ALA A 355 -23.02 -24.37 -48.36
C ALA A 355 -22.34 -25.37 -49.30
#